data_AF-A0A355TAG5-F1
#
_entry.id   AF-A0A355TAG5-F1
#
_cell.length_a   1.000
_cell.length_b   1.000
_cell.length_c   1.000
_cell.angle_alpha   90.00
_cell.angle_beta   90.00
_cell.angle_gamma   90.00
#
_symmetry.space_group_name_H-M   'P 1'
#
loop_
_entity.id
_entity.type
_entity.pdbx_description
1 polymer ?
#
loop_
_entity_poly.entity_id
_entity_poly.type
_entity_poly.pdbx_seq_one_letter_code
_entity_poly.pdbx_strand_id
1 'polypeptide(L)'
;MIKIEPSKDLKMGLLKGTDPKMPTSLYNFFLPDLGRQAQDYWVDTWQRSFLFLDILRQRGNASIEQETRDAPNVLHFDSTLLIDGRDLPSPVNYMLMRILPPDNITTDATKRPFVIFDPRAGQGPGVGGMKKDSEIGIALLGGHPVYF
;
A
#
# COMPACT_ATOMS: atom_id res chain seq x y z
N MET A 1 -15.52 6.42 55.68
CA MET A 1 -14.35 7.32 55.74
C MET A 1 -13.49 6.86 56.91
N ILE A 2 -12.57 5.92 56.65
CA ILE A 2 -11.68 5.33 57.66
C ILE A 2 -10.30 5.93 57.42
N LYS A 3 -9.81 6.68 58.41
CA LYS A 3 -8.49 7.31 58.45
C LYS A 3 -7.47 6.21 58.76
N ILE A 4 -6.67 5.82 57.77
CA ILE A 4 -5.51 4.95 57.97
C ILE A 4 -4.31 5.88 58.10
N GLU A 5 -3.69 5.90 59.29
CA GLU A 5 -2.44 6.63 59.54
C GLU A 5 -1.30 6.05 58.69
N PRO A 6 -0.40 6.89 58.15
CA PRO A 6 0.66 6.44 57.27
C PRO A 6 1.75 5.70 58.05
N SER A 7 2.10 4.51 57.56
CA SER A 7 3.24 3.69 58.00
C SER A 7 4.53 4.54 58.07
N LYS A 8 5.28 4.37 59.15
CA LYS A 8 6.49 5.13 59.53
C LYS A 8 7.77 4.79 58.74
N ASP A 9 7.67 4.12 57.59
CA ASP A 9 8.85 3.64 56.85
C ASP A 9 9.17 4.43 55.57
N LEU A 10 8.65 5.65 55.42
CA LEU A 10 9.05 6.56 54.35
C LEU A 10 10.06 7.62 54.85
N LYS A 11 11.29 7.20 55.12
CA LYS A 11 12.44 8.12 55.16
C LYS A 11 13.65 7.52 54.45
N MET A 12 13.75 7.86 53.17
CA MET A 12 14.93 8.50 52.59
C MET A 12 16.25 8.00 53.18
N GLY A 13 16.67 6.82 52.72
CA GLY A 13 18.01 6.29 52.90
C GLY A 13 19.02 7.13 52.11
N LEU A 14 19.31 8.31 52.65
CA LEU A 14 20.47 9.12 52.33
C LEU A 14 21.72 8.26 52.55
N LEU A 15 22.35 7.93 51.42
CA LEU A 15 23.78 7.69 51.21
C LEU A 15 24.64 7.88 52.48
N LYS A 16 24.84 6.80 53.21
CA LYS A 16 25.92 6.69 54.20
C LYS A 16 26.61 5.35 54.00
N GLY A 17 27.60 5.37 53.13
CA GLY A 17 28.52 4.28 52.86
C GLY A 17 29.62 4.78 51.94
N THR A 18 30.71 5.25 52.53
CA THR A 18 31.93 5.68 51.85
C THR A 18 32.58 4.51 51.10
N ASP A 19 32.92 4.75 49.83
CA ASP A 19 33.37 3.85 48.75
C ASP A 19 34.42 2.77 49.09
N PRO A 20 34.45 1.70 48.27
CA PRO A 20 35.57 1.60 47.34
C PRO A 20 35.08 1.40 45.90
N LYS A 21 35.41 2.40 45.07
CA LYS A 21 35.41 2.44 43.60
C LYS A 21 34.91 1.15 42.92
N MET A 22 33.69 1.20 42.38
CA MET A 22 33.32 0.35 41.26
C MET A 22 34.47 0.33 40.26
N PRO A 23 34.97 -0.85 39.85
CA PRO A 23 36.14 -0.91 39.00
C PRO A 23 35.83 -0.15 37.72
N THR A 24 36.72 0.77 37.34
CA THR A 24 36.59 1.62 36.15
C THR A 24 36.38 0.78 34.88
N SER A 25 36.68 -0.52 34.91
CA SER A 25 36.38 -1.50 33.87
C SER A 25 34.88 -1.74 33.63
N LEU A 26 34.01 -1.64 34.63
CA LEU A 26 32.55 -1.79 34.45
C LEU A 26 31.91 -0.52 33.87
N TYR A 27 32.46 0.66 34.20
CA TYR A 27 32.09 1.92 33.55
C TYR A 27 32.55 1.95 32.08
N ASN A 28 33.78 1.47 31.80
CA ASN A 28 34.33 1.40 30.44
C ASN A 28 33.72 0.28 29.57
N PHE A 29 32.96 -0.66 30.14
CA PHE A 29 32.25 -1.67 29.34
C PHE A 29 30.89 -1.16 28.84
N PHE A 30 30.24 -0.24 29.57
CA PHE A 30 28.88 0.22 29.28
C PHE A 30 28.76 1.66 28.75
N LEU A 31 29.76 2.54 28.96
CA LEU A 31 29.66 3.97 28.59
C LEU A 31 30.38 4.43 27.30
N PRO A 32 31.46 3.79 26.79
CA PRO A 32 32.10 4.25 25.55
C PRO A 32 31.34 3.83 24.27
N ASP A 33 30.35 2.95 24.39
CA ASP A 33 29.64 2.38 23.23
C ASP A 33 28.34 3.12 22.88
N LEU A 34 27.78 3.95 23.78
CA LEU A 34 26.55 4.70 23.49
C LEU A 34 26.73 5.74 22.38
N GLY A 35 27.88 6.40 22.30
CA GLY A 35 28.17 7.38 21.25
C GLY A 35 28.33 6.72 19.88
N ARG A 36 28.98 5.54 19.84
CA ARG A 36 29.13 4.73 18.63
C ARG A 36 27.80 4.13 18.20
N GLN A 37 27.04 3.55 19.13
CA GLN A 37 25.68 3.06 18.87
C GLN A 37 24.75 4.17 18.38
N ALA A 38 24.82 5.39 18.96
CA ALA A 38 24.04 6.53 18.50
C ALA A 38 24.45 6.98 17.09
N GLN A 39 25.75 6.97 16.77
CA GLN A 39 26.25 7.25 15.42
C GLN A 39 25.78 6.18 14.42
N ASP A 40 25.93 4.90 14.76
CA ASP A 40 25.52 3.78 13.90
C ASP A 40 24.00 3.81 13.66
N TYR A 41 23.22 4.08 14.71
CA TYR A 41 21.77 4.26 14.60
C TYR A 41 21.39 5.49 13.75
N TRP A 42 22.11 6.60 13.90
CA TRP A 42 21.91 7.80 13.08
C TRP A 42 22.15 7.51 11.60
N VAL A 43 23.26 6.83 11.29
CA VAL A 43 23.59 6.43 9.92
C VAL A 43 22.53 5.47 9.36
N ASP A 44 22.13 4.43 10.09
CA ASP A 44 21.06 3.50 9.67
C ASP A 44 19.74 4.23 9.44
N THR A 45 19.37 5.15 10.33
CA THR A 45 18.14 5.95 10.20
C THR A 45 18.14 6.76 8.91
N TRP A 46 19.25 7.43 8.58
CA TRP A 46 19.35 8.19 7.33
C TRP A 46 19.33 7.29 6.10
N GLN A 47 20.06 6.16 6.13
CA GLN A 47 20.05 5.18 5.03
C GLN A 47 18.63 4.67 4.76
N ARG A 48 17.90 4.25 5.81
CA ARG A 48 16.51 3.79 5.69
C ARG A 48 15.57 4.91 5.26
N SER A 49 15.79 6.13 5.73
CA SER A 49 14.99 7.29 5.32
C SER A 49 15.16 7.58 3.83
N PHE A 50 16.38 7.53 3.31
CA PHE A 50 16.62 7.70 1.87
C PHE A 50 16.00 6.57 1.04
N LEU A 51 16.16 5.31 1.46
CA LEU A 51 15.52 4.17 0.79
C LEU A 51 13.99 4.29 0.80
N PHE A 52 13.41 4.69 1.93
CA PHE A 52 11.98 4.92 2.08
C PHE A 52 11.49 6.04 1.14
N LEU A 53 12.20 7.17 1.11
CA LEU A 53 11.88 8.28 0.22
C LEU A 53 12.00 7.89 -1.26
N ASP A 54 12.99 7.05 -1.62
CA ASP A 54 13.11 6.56 -2.99
C ASP A 54 11.96 5.62 -3.37
N ILE A 55 11.51 4.73 -2.47
CA ILE A 55 10.32 3.90 -2.70
C ILE A 55 9.08 4.78 -2.91
N LEU A 56 8.88 5.81 -2.08
CA LEU A 56 7.76 6.75 -2.25
C LEU A 56 7.83 7.48 -3.60
N ARG A 57 9.02 7.93 -4.00
CA ARG A 57 9.25 8.55 -5.31
C ARG A 57 8.92 7.59 -6.46
N GLN A 58 9.42 6.36 -6.41
CA GLN A 58 9.15 5.33 -7.42
C GLN A 58 7.65 5.03 -7.52
N ARG A 59 6.96 4.87 -6.38
CA ARG A 59 5.52 4.61 -6.35
C ARG A 59 4.70 5.78 -6.88
N GLY A 60 5.11 7.01 -6.55
CA GLY A 60 4.51 8.24 -7.06
C GLY A 60 4.66 8.36 -8.57
N ASN A 61 5.86 8.13 -9.10
CA ASN A 61 6.11 8.10 -10.54
C ASN A 61 5.25 7.05 -11.25
N ALA A 62 5.15 5.83 -10.68
CA ALA A 62 4.27 4.78 -11.22
C ALA A 62 2.78 5.16 -11.18
N SER A 63 2.34 5.97 -10.19
CA SER A 63 0.96 6.49 -10.15
C SER A 63 0.71 7.48 -11.28
N ILE A 64 1.64 8.42 -11.48
CA ILE A 64 1.54 9.41 -12.56
C ILE A 64 1.50 8.69 -13.92
N GLU A 65 2.40 7.74 -14.15
CA GLU A 65 2.40 6.95 -15.38
C GLU A 65 1.08 6.22 -15.60
N GLN A 66 0.51 5.62 -14.55
CA GLN A 66 -0.78 4.94 -14.61
C GLN A 66 -1.93 5.91 -14.92
N GLU A 67 -1.95 7.09 -14.29
CA GLU A 67 -2.97 8.13 -14.50
C GLU A 67 -2.91 8.75 -15.89
N THR A 68 -1.72 8.82 -16.50
CA THR A 68 -1.56 9.33 -17.88
C THR A 68 -2.04 8.37 -18.96
N ARG A 69 -2.44 7.14 -18.63
CA ARG A 69 -3.02 6.19 -19.60
C ARG A 69 -4.45 6.61 -19.92
N ASP A 70 -4.83 6.55 -21.20
CA ASP A 70 -6.17 6.93 -21.69
C ASP A 70 -7.31 6.17 -20.99
N ALA A 71 -7.03 4.95 -20.53
CA ALA A 71 -7.92 4.13 -19.71
C ALA A 71 -7.10 3.56 -18.53
N PRO A 72 -7.07 4.24 -17.37
CA PRO A 72 -6.31 3.80 -16.19
C PRO A 72 -7.04 2.67 -15.46
N ASN A 73 -7.41 1.62 -16.19
CA ASN A 73 -8.05 0.45 -15.61
C ASN A 73 -7.01 -0.53 -15.06
N VAL A 74 -7.46 -1.41 -14.19
CA VAL A 74 -6.65 -2.48 -13.58
C VAL A 74 -6.77 -3.80 -14.35
N LEU A 75 -7.37 -3.77 -15.54
CA LEU A 75 -7.65 -4.98 -16.33
C LEU A 75 -6.35 -5.46 -17.00
N HIS A 76 -6.19 -6.78 -17.10
CA HIS A 76 -5.12 -7.37 -17.90
C HIS A 76 -5.48 -7.47 -19.40
N PHE A 77 -6.64 -6.95 -19.79
CA PHE A 77 -7.14 -6.96 -21.17
C PHE A 77 -7.02 -5.56 -21.77
N ASP A 78 -6.61 -5.51 -23.03
CA ASP A 78 -6.62 -4.26 -23.78
C ASP A 78 -8.05 -3.76 -23.92
N SER A 79 -8.22 -2.45 -23.82
CA SER A 79 -9.54 -1.84 -23.85
C SER A 79 -9.51 -0.49 -24.56
N THR A 80 -10.62 -0.16 -25.22
CA THR A 80 -10.80 1.14 -25.85
C THR A 80 -11.90 1.91 -25.12
N LEU A 81 -11.62 3.16 -24.76
CA LEU A 81 -12.61 4.07 -24.17
C LEU A 81 -13.70 4.38 -25.20
N LEU A 82 -14.96 4.16 -24.84
CA LEU A 82 -16.12 4.51 -25.67
C LEU A 82 -16.80 5.77 -25.17
N ILE A 83 -17.01 5.87 -23.85
CA ILE A 83 -17.67 7.01 -23.22
C ILE A 83 -16.93 7.35 -21.94
N ASP A 84 -16.54 8.60 -21.81
CA ASP A 84 -16.07 9.17 -20.54
C ASP A 84 -17.27 9.74 -19.77
N GLY A 85 -17.52 9.21 -18.56
CA GLY A 85 -18.63 9.69 -17.73
C GLY A 85 -18.47 11.12 -17.24
N ARG A 86 -17.27 11.71 -17.34
CA ARG A 86 -17.01 13.12 -17.03
C ARG A 86 -17.64 14.07 -18.04
N ASP A 87 -17.79 13.63 -19.29
CA ASP A 87 -18.30 14.44 -20.40
C ASP A 87 -19.82 14.31 -20.59
N LEU A 88 -20.49 13.50 -19.77
CA LEU A 88 -21.94 13.33 -19.82
C LEU A 88 -22.68 14.54 -19.26
N PRO A 89 -23.94 14.82 -19.73
CA PRO A 89 -24.75 15.92 -19.21
C PRO A 89 -24.95 15.88 -17.69
N SER A 90 -24.97 14.67 -17.12
CA SER A 90 -24.89 14.41 -15.69
C SER A 90 -23.62 13.61 -15.42
N PRO A 91 -22.53 14.25 -14.95
CA PRO A 91 -21.25 13.57 -14.77
C PRO A 91 -21.34 12.41 -13.79
N VAL A 92 -20.70 11.30 -14.12
CA VAL A 92 -20.63 10.09 -13.28
C VAL A 92 -19.18 9.63 -13.13
N ASN A 93 -18.88 8.98 -12.01
CA ASN A 93 -17.54 8.41 -11.74
C ASN A 93 -17.36 7.03 -12.40
N TYR A 94 -17.74 6.92 -13.67
CA TYR A 94 -17.63 5.70 -14.46
C TYR A 94 -17.21 6.06 -15.88
N MET A 95 -16.52 5.14 -16.54
CA MET A 95 -16.22 5.19 -17.97
C MET A 95 -16.73 3.91 -18.59
N LEU A 96 -17.25 3.99 -19.81
CA LEU A 96 -17.62 2.80 -20.58
C LEU A 96 -16.47 2.46 -21.52
N MET A 97 -15.92 1.27 -21.35
CA MET A 97 -14.83 0.75 -22.17
C MET A 97 -15.29 -0.51 -22.91
N ARG A 98 -14.78 -0.69 -24.13
CA ARG A 98 -14.89 -1.95 -24.87
C ARG A 98 -13.64 -2.77 -24.63
N ILE A 99 -13.79 -4.00 -24.19
CA ILE A 99 -12.68 -4.93 -24.06
C ILE A 99 -12.34 -5.50 -25.43
N LEU A 100 -11.05 -5.40 -25.82
CA LEU A 100 -10.54 -5.96 -27.05
C LEU A 100 -10.21 -7.45 -26.82
N PRO A 101 -10.68 -8.36 -27.69
CA PRO A 101 -10.30 -9.74 -27.59
C PRO A 101 -8.80 -9.90 -27.93
N PRO A 102 -8.08 -10.79 -27.21
CA PRO A 102 -6.71 -11.14 -27.57
C PRO A 102 -6.66 -11.86 -28.92
N ASP A 103 -5.49 -11.86 -29.57
CA ASP A 103 -5.28 -12.30 -30.98
C ASP A 103 -5.86 -13.68 -31.36
N ASN A 104 -6.04 -14.58 -30.39
CA ASN A 104 -6.54 -15.93 -30.58
C ASN A 104 -8.05 -16.09 -30.37
N ILE A 105 -8.77 -15.01 -30.05
CA ILE A 105 -10.21 -15.01 -29.77
C ILE A 105 -10.89 -14.02 -30.71
N THR A 106 -12.00 -14.44 -31.33
CA THR A 106 -12.83 -13.57 -32.16
C THR A 106 -14.18 -13.38 -31.49
N THR A 107 -14.58 -12.12 -31.29
CA THR A 107 -15.91 -11.76 -30.78
C THR A 107 -16.85 -11.38 -31.91
N ASP A 108 -18.09 -11.86 -31.85
CA ASP A 108 -19.16 -11.52 -32.79
C ASP A 108 -20.02 -10.40 -32.21
N ALA A 109 -20.07 -9.24 -32.88
CA ALA A 109 -20.83 -8.08 -32.43
C ALA A 109 -22.35 -8.30 -32.39
N THR A 110 -22.87 -9.33 -33.08
CA THR A 110 -24.29 -9.66 -33.12
C THR A 110 -24.72 -10.54 -31.94
N LYS A 111 -23.77 -11.16 -31.24
CA LYS A 111 -24.07 -11.93 -30.03
C LYS A 111 -24.47 -11.02 -28.88
N ARG A 112 -25.17 -11.60 -27.89
CA ARG A 112 -25.56 -10.91 -26.67
C ARG A 112 -24.32 -10.26 -26.01
N PRO A 113 -24.32 -8.94 -25.80
CA PRO A 113 -23.23 -8.26 -25.12
C PRO A 113 -23.29 -8.50 -23.61
N PHE A 114 -22.11 -8.51 -22.99
CA PHE A 114 -21.96 -8.48 -21.53
C PHE A 114 -21.43 -7.12 -21.11
N VAL A 115 -22.13 -6.48 -20.18
CA VAL A 115 -21.70 -5.23 -19.54
C VAL A 115 -21.44 -5.56 -18.08
N ILE A 116 -20.22 -5.28 -17.65
CA ILE A 116 -19.73 -5.66 -16.34
C ILE A 116 -19.52 -4.39 -15.52
N PHE A 117 -20.17 -4.32 -14.36
CA PHE A 117 -19.97 -3.24 -13.40
C PHE A 117 -19.15 -3.77 -12.24
N ASP A 118 -17.95 -3.24 -12.04
CA ASP A 118 -17.13 -3.60 -10.89
C ASP A 118 -17.55 -2.78 -9.65
N PRO A 119 -18.09 -3.42 -8.58
CA PRO A 119 -18.54 -2.72 -7.39
C PRO A 119 -17.40 -2.10 -6.57
N ARG A 120 -16.13 -2.49 -6.79
CA ARG A 120 -14.96 -1.82 -6.20
C ARG A 120 -13.75 -1.92 -7.15
N ALA A 121 -13.34 -0.78 -7.70
CA ALA A 121 -12.05 -0.64 -8.38
C ALA A 121 -10.90 -0.98 -7.42
N GLY A 122 -10.35 -2.18 -7.54
CA GLY A 122 -9.26 -2.67 -6.70
C GLY A 122 -8.66 -3.96 -7.25
N GLN A 123 -7.42 -4.26 -6.86
CA GLN A 123 -6.74 -5.50 -7.22
C GLN A 123 -7.30 -6.68 -6.42
N GLY A 124 -8.52 -7.10 -6.73
CA GLY A 124 -9.17 -8.26 -6.13
C GLY A 124 -9.35 -9.39 -7.15
N PRO A 125 -9.11 -10.67 -6.79
CA PRO A 125 -9.48 -11.78 -7.65
C PRO A 125 -11.01 -11.78 -7.81
N GLY A 126 -11.50 -11.40 -9.00
CA GLY A 126 -12.92 -11.25 -9.24
C GLY A 126 -13.29 -10.93 -10.69
N VAL A 127 -14.50 -10.38 -10.84
CA VAL A 127 -15.23 -10.08 -12.08
C VAL A 127 -14.42 -9.21 -13.07
N GLY A 128 -13.63 -8.26 -12.57
CA GLY A 128 -12.90 -7.26 -13.35
C GLY A 128 -11.61 -7.74 -14.02
N GLY A 129 -11.61 -8.84 -14.76
CA GLY A 129 -10.60 -9.05 -15.80
C GLY A 129 -9.14 -9.26 -15.37
N MET A 130 -8.84 -9.40 -14.07
CA MET A 130 -7.46 -9.55 -13.62
C MET A 130 -6.84 -10.92 -13.96
N LYS A 131 -7.67 -11.89 -14.34
CA LYS A 131 -7.23 -13.22 -14.76
C LYS A 131 -7.91 -13.61 -16.07
N LYS A 132 -7.30 -14.54 -16.81
CA LYS A 132 -7.86 -15.09 -18.06
C LYS A 132 -9.15 -15.87 -17.81
N ASP A 133 -9.29 -16.44 -16.63
CA ASP A 133 -10.43 -17.18 -16.10
C ASP A 133 -11.44 -16.27 -15.36
N SER A 134 -11.38 -14.95 -15.56
CA SER A 134 -12.39 -13.99 -15.09
C SER A 134 -13.68 -14.04 -15.92
N GLU A 135 -14.76 -13.43 -15.43
CA GLU A 135 -16.02 -13.32 -16.18
C GLU A 135 -15.82 -12.65 -17.55
N ILE A 136 -14.95 -11.63 -17.64
CA ILE A 136 -14.53 -11.03 -18.90
C ILE A 136 -13.90 -12.08 -19.82
N GLY A 137 -12.94 -12.84 -19.32
CA GLY A 137 -12.22 -13.85 -20.11
C GLY A 137 -13.13 -14.97 -20.62
N ILE A 138 -14.05 -15.45 -19.77
CA ILE A 138 -15.04 -16.48 -20.16
C ILE A 138 -16.03 -15.93 -21.20
N ALA A 139 -16.50 -14.69 -21.04
CA ALA A 139 -17.41 -14.07 -22.01
C ALA A 139 -16.73 -13.86 -23.37
N LEU A 140 -15.47 -13.42 -23.37
CA LEU A 140 -14.64 -13.31 -24.59
C LEU A 140 -14.42 -14.68 -25.24
N LEU A 141 -14.10 -15.72 -24.47
CA LEU A 141 -13.96 -17.10 -24.97
C LEU A 141 -15.26 -17.62 -25.61
N GLY A 142 -16.43 -17.24 -25.09
CA GLY A 142 -17.73 -17.51 -25.73
C GLY A 142 -17.98 -16.73 -27.02
N GLY A 143 -17.07 -15.83 -27.40
CA GLY A 143 -17.15 -14.95 -28.55
C GLY A 143 -18.14 -13.80 -28.35
N HIS A 144 -18.49 -13.46 -27.12
CA HIS A 144 -19.40 -12.35 -26.83
C HIS A 144 -18.64 -11.01 -26.78
N PRO A 145 -19.26 -9.91 -27.24
CA PRO A 145 -18.71 -8.60 -27.03
C PRO A 145 -18.84 -8.22 -25.55
N VAL A 146 -17.75 -7.71 -24.96
CA VAL A 146 -17.65 -7.39 -23.53
C VAL A 146 -17.34 -5.91 -23.33
N TYR A 147 -18.03 -5.31 -22.37
CA TYR A 147 -17.88 -3.92 -21.95
C TYR A 147 -17.71 -3.87 -20.43
N PHE A 148 -16.94 -2.89 -19.96
CA PHE A 148 -16.63 -2.65 -18.56
C PHE A 148 -16.77 -1.17 -18.24
#